data_AF-A0A178IEH0-F1
#
_entry.id   AF-A0A178IEH0-F1
#
_cell.length_a   1.000
_cell.length_b   1.000
_cell.length_c   1.000
_cell.angle_alpha   90.00
_cell.angle_beta   90.00
_cell.angle_gamma   90.00
#
_symmetry.space_group_name_H-M   'P 1'
#
loop_
_entity.id
_entity.type
_entity.pdbx_description
1 polymer ?
#
loop_
_entity_poly.entity_id
_entity_poly.type
_entity_poly.pdbx_seq_one_letter_code
_entity_poly.pdbx_strand_id
1 'polypeptide(L)'
;MIDASRHWHDTCDIRRIIDGMELVKLNVPHLHLTDDQGFRIESKTHPELHMLGSDCLYFTQDQICGIIDYAAARTIRVVPEFDMPGHATSWGASHPGLLSGPPCATYTIEQRWGVFDPTIDPSNPALYELLSDFLGEMAALFPDSFMHIGGGENNGKQWNTNERIQKFITENNLKHNHGLHAWFNTRLAEILARNNKTLVGWDEIIHSGLPKNAIVHSWRGPKGVAEAAAAGHRVILSHGYYIDLNQPASDHYGVDPLPAGDALAPDRRELVLGGEATMWSEWVSPETIDSRIWPRTAAIAERLWSPQAARDVSDMHRRLAIVSLRLDETGMMHEKNRTSLLRRLAGDMFAPASPEVLALRMLSDACEPVKQYARGRLQLKSRLNPLGGFVDATVPDSASARDFNNNVSAYLEARKTDSEKAPALADALRGQLAEWHQAAQIVSTRLAKRSPRLKDVAKFANGVLYAIEQTENALLVLEKAPSEVMPSADVKATCDQQLAAVDKAVAPNAAAVDFPALKGIKQLITTASQNTASP
;
A
#
# COMPACT_ATOMS: atom_id res chain seq x y z
N MET A 1 -4.17 -6.13 -7.41
CA MET A 1 -4.81 -4.92 -7.94
C MET A 1 -3.82 -3.80 -8.24
N ILE A 2 -4.00 -3.09 -9.36
CA ILE A 2 -3.32 -1.84 -9.71
C ILE A 2 -4.39 -0.75 -9.84
N ASP A 3 -4.28 0.30 -9.03
CA ASP A 3 -5.15 1.48 -9.07
C ASP A 3 -4.67 2.49 -10.13
N ALA A 4 -5.36 2.55 -11.27
CA ALA A 4 -5.10 3.53 -12.33
C ALA A 4 -5.90 4.82 -12.15
N SER A 5 -6.80 4.88 -11.17
CA SER A 5 -7.73 5.98 -10.96
C SER A 5 -7.09 7.13 -10.19
N ARG A 6 -6.55 6.87 -9.01
CA ARG A 6 -6.02 7.92 -8.10
C ARG A 6 -4.82 8.64 -8.71
N HIS A 7 -3.91 7.86 -9.31
CA HIS A 7 -2.92 8.35 -10.26
C HIS A 7 -2.93 7.49 -11.52
N TRP A 8 -2.70 8.15 -12.65
CA TRP A 8 -2.61 7.49 -13.95
C TRP A 8 -1.32 6.68 -14.08
N HIS A 9 -1.44 5.45 -14.56
CA HIS A 9 -0.35 4.55 -14.90
C HIS A 9 -0.57 4.06 -16.32
N ASP A 10 0.41 4.23 -17.20
CA ASP A 10 0.22 3.97 -18.62
C ASP A 10 0.42 2.49 -18.98
N THR A 11 0.27 2.15 -20.26
CA THR A 11 0.43 0.76 -20.73
C THR A 11 1.85 0.20 -20.48
N CYS A 12 2.87 1.05 -20.46
CA CYS A 12 4.25 0.63 -20.20
C CYS A 12 4.42 0.24 -18.73
N ASP A 13 3.83 1.01 -17.81
CA ASP A 13 3.78 0.66 -16.39
C ASP A 13 3.07 -0.67 -16.16
N ILE A 14 1.88 -0.86 -16.74
CA ILE A 14 1.10 -2.10 -16.58
C ILE A 14 1.86 -3.31 -17.13
N ARG A 15 2.46 -3.20 -18.33
CA ARG A 15 3.24 -4.29 -18.94
C ARG A 15 4.46 -4.66 -18.11
N ARG A 16 5.18 -3.66 -17.62
CA ARG A 16 6.34 -3.88 -16.74
C ARG A 16 5.90 -4.63 -15.48
N ILE A 17 4.81 -4.21 -14.83
CA ILE A 17 4.27 -4.91 -13.65
C ILE A 17 3.91 -6.37 -13.98
N ILE A 18 3.31 -6.64 -15.13
CA ILE A 18 3.01 -8.01 -15.61
C ILE A 18 4.30 -8.85 -15.76
N ASP A 19 5.39 -8.28 -16.28
CA ASP A 19 6.68 -8.98 -16.35
C ASP A 19 7.22 -9.33 -14.95
N GLY A 20 7.09 -8.41 -13.99
CA GLY A 20 7.43 -8.68 -12.59
C GLY A 20 6.57 -9.79 -11.98
N MET A 21 5.26 -9.80 -12.29
CA MET A 21 4.32 -10.84 -11.86
C MET A 21 4.69 -12.22 -12.40
N GLU A 22 5.06 -12.32 -13.68
CA GLU A 22 5.52 -13.57 -14.30
C GLU A 22 6.72 -14.15 -13.57
N LEU A 23 7.74 -13.31 -13.28
CA LEU A 23 8.96 -13.73 -12.58
C LEU A 23 8.66 -14.41 -11.23
N VAL A 24 7.66 -13.90 -10.52
CA VAL A 24 7.27 -14.39 -9.19
C VAL A 24 6.04 -15.30 -9.19
N LYS A 25 5.55 -15.71 -10.36
CA LYS A 25 4.41 -16.65 -10.54
C LYS A 25 3.05 -16.12 -10.08
N LEU A 26 2.83 -14.81 -10.09
CA LEU A 26 1.51 -14.22 -9.96
C LEU A 26 0.77 -14.29 -11.31
N ASN A 27 -0.55 -14.42 -11.27
CA ASN A 27 -1.36 -14.75 -12.47
C ASN A 27 -2.61 -13.88 -12.71
N VAL A 28 -2.86 -12.86 -11.88
CA VAL A 28 -4.04 -11.96 -12.03
C VAL A 28 -3.68 -10.50 -11.72
N PRO A 29 -3.39 -9.66 -12.73
CA PRO A 29 -3.55 -8.22 -12.67
C PRO A 29 -5.04 -7.89 -12.66
N HIS A 30 -5.50 -7.52 -11.48
CA HIS A 30 -6.77 -6.84 -11.27
C HIS A 30 -6.58 -5.34 -11.53
N LEU A 31 -7.24 -4.79 -12.55
CA LEU A 31 -7.13 -3.38 -12.94
C LEU A 31 -8.31 -2.59 -12.35
N HIS A 32 -8.02 -1.72 -11.39
CA HIS A 32 -8.99 -0.80 -10.81
C HIS A 32 -9.09 0.46 -11.68
N LEU A 33 -10.13 0.52 -12.52
CA LEU A 33 -10.23 1.44 -13.65
C LEU A 33 -11.17 2.63 -13.40
N THR A 34 -11.94 2.63 -12.32
CA THR A 34 -12.83 3.76 -12.00
C THR A 34 -12.84 4.01 -10.50
N ASP A 35 -12.70 5.27 -10.11
CA ASP A 35 -12.92 5.73 -8.73
C ASP A 35 -13.32 7.22 -8.76
N ASP A 36 -13.38 7.90 -7.62
CA ASP A 36 -13.69 9.32 -7.52
C ASP A 36 -12.74 10.22 -8.32
N GLN A 37 -11.47 9.81 -8.44
CA GLN A 37 -10.38 10.57 -9.05
C GLN A 37 -10.16 10.26 -10.53
N GLY A 38 -10.93 9.35 -11.14
CA GLY A 38 -10.78 9.06 -12.55
C GLY A 38 -11.65 7.94 -13.10
N PHE A 39 -12.04 8.08 -14.36
CA PHE A 39 -12.65 7.06 -15.20
C PHE A 39 -11.65 6.69 -16.31
N ARG A 40 -11.02 5.52 -16.22
CA ARG A 40 -9.73 5.23 -16.89
C ARG A 40 -9.82 4.32 -18.10
N ILE A 41 -11.01 4.13 -18.66
CA ILE A 41 -11.20 3.29 -19.85
C ILE A 41 -12.10 3.98 -20.87
N GLU A 42 -11.76 3.81 -22.15
CA GLU A 42 -12.58 4.24 -23.27
C GLU A 42 -13.87 3.39 -23.34
N SER A 43 -15.00 4.09 -23.33
CA SER A 43 -16.30 3.55 -23.72
C SER A 43 -16.69 4.16 -25.06
N LYS A 44 -17.00 3.31 -26.04
CA LYS A 44 -17.48 3.71 -27.37
C LYS A 44 -18.98 3.94 -27.36
N THR A 45 -19.74 3.24 -26.50
CA THR A 45 -21.18 3.48 -26.32
C THR A 45 -21.47 4.75 -25.51
N HIS A 46 -20.58 5.07 -24.56
CA HIS A 46 -20.70 6.20 -23.63
C HIS A 46 -19.40 7.01 -23.54
N PRO A 47 -18.98 7.69 -24.63
CA PRO A 47 -17.69 8.38 -24.66
C PRO A 47 -17.57 9.50 -23.61
N GLU A 48 -18.67 10.12 -23.23
CA GLU A 48 -18.73 11.14 -22.19
C GLU A 48 -18.16 10.68 -20.84
N LEU A 49 -18.25 9.39 -20.49
CA LEU A 49 -17.71 8.84 -19.24
C LEU A 49 -16.22 9.14 -19.10
N HIS A 50 -15.44 8.81 -20.12
CA HIS A 50 -13.99 9.03 -20.10
C HIS A 50 -13.62 10.44 -20.58
N MET A 51 -14.36 11.05 -21.52
CA MET A 51 -14.06 12.42 -21.96
C MET A 51 -14.17 13.45 -20.83
N LEU A 52 -15.12 13.27 -19.89
CA LEU A 52 -15.35 14.19 -18.79
C LEU A 52 -14.84 13.67 -17.44
N GLY A 53 -14.69 12.34 -17.28
CA GLY A 53 -14.29 11.70 -16.04
C GLY A 53 -12.80 11.35 -15.92
N SER A 54 -11.96 11.66 -16.90
CA SER A 54 -10.57 11.16 -16.95
C SER A 54 -9.44 12.18 -16.98
N ASP A 55 -9.69 13.49 -17.17
CA ASP A 55 -8.64 14.46 -17.49
C ASP A 55 -7.80 14.06 -18.75
N CYS A 56 -8.42 13.38 -19.72
CA CYS A 56 -7.77 12.77 -20.89
C CYS A 56 -6.74 11.68 -20.57
N LEU A 57 -6.76 11.13 -19.35
CA LEU A 57 -5.90 10.04 -18.90
C LEU A 57 -6.75 8.77 -18.77
N TYR A 58 -6.85 8.02 -19.86
CA TYR A 58 -7.62 6.78 -19.95
C TYR A 58 -6.96 5.82 -20.95
N PHE A 59 -7.24 4.53 -20.80
CA PHE A 59 -6.86 3.53 -21.78
C PHE A 59 -7.88 3.49 -22.91
N THR A 60 -7.42 3.61 -24.15
CA THR A 60 -8.21 3.18 -25.32
C THR A 60 -8.46 1.68 -25.26
N GLN A 61 -9.49 1.20 -25.95
CA GLN A 61 -9.74 -0.24 -26.02
C GLN A 61 -8.60 -1.00 -26.69
N ASP A 62 -7.95 -0.40 -27.70
CA ASP A 62 -6.80 -1.01 -28.35
C ASP A 62 -5.62 -1.18 -27.39
N GLN A 63 -5.41 -0.21 -26.49
CA GLN A 63 -4.43 -0.32 -25.41
C GLN A 63 -4.78 -1.44 -24.42
N ILE A 64 -6.06 -1.57 -24.05
CA ILE A 64 -6.53 -2.66 -23.19
C ILE A 64 -6.35 -4.02 -23.87
N CYS A 65 -6.73 -4.18 -25.14
CA CYS A 65 -6.46 -5.39 -25.93
C CYS A 65 -4.95 -5.70 -25.92
N GLY A 66 -4.11 -4.68 -26.15
CA GLY A 66 -2.67 -4.82 -26.10
C GLY A 66 -2.08 -5.14 -24.72
N ILE A 67 -2.80 -4.88 -23.62
CA ILE A 67 -2.45 -5.34 -22.26
C ILE A 67 -2.88 -6.80 -22.08
N ILE A 68 -4.10 -7.14 -22.50
CA ILE A 68 -4.67 -8.50 -22.42
C ILE A 68 -3.80 -9.49 -23.20
N ASP A 69 -3.44 -9.18 -24.45
CA ASP A 69 -2.59 -10.02 -25.28
C ASP A 69 -1.19 -10.20 -24.65
N TYR A 70 -0.64 -9.12 -24.08
CA TYR A 70 0.66 -9.15 -23.42
C TYR A 70 0.67 -10.02 -22.16
N ALA A 71 -0.40 -9.96 -21.37
CA ALA A 71 -0.63 -10.79 -20.19
C ALA A 71 -0.84 -12.27 -20.58
N ALA A 72 -1.67 -12.51 -21.60
CA ALA A 72 -1.96 -13.85 -22.10
C ALA A 72 -0.70 -14.58 -22.60
N ALA A 73 0.22 -13.85 -23.25
CA ALA A 73 1.52 -14.38 -23.68
C ALA A 73 2.39 -14.90 -22.52
N ARG A 74 2.07 -14.52 -21.28
CA ARG A 74 2.74 -14.94 -20.03
C ARG A 74 1.86 -15.83 -19.16
N THR A 75 0.74 -16.33 -19.71
CA THR A 75 -0.28 -17.11 -18.98
C THR A 75 -0.92 -16.35 -17.81
N ILE A 76 -0.97 -15.02 -17.90
CA ILE A 76 -1.53 -14.12 -16.91
C ILE A 76 -2.91 -13.65 -17.39
N ARG A 77 -3.90 -13.71 -16.49
CA ARG A 77 -5.28 -13.26 -16.73
C ARG A 77 -5.39 -11.74 -16.55
N VAL A 78 -6.46 -11.09 -16.99
CA VAL A 78 -6.70 -9.66 -16.67
C VAL A 78 -8.14 -9.51 -16.21
N VAL A 79 -8.34 -8.99 -14.99
CA VAL A 79 -9.67 -8.78 -14.41
C VAL A 79 -9.92 -7.28 -14.25
N PRO A 80 -10.94 -6.70 -14.91
CA PRO A 80 -11.28 -5.29 -14.74
C PRO A 80 -12.14 -5.06 -13.50
N GLU A 81 -12.02 -3.87 -12.92
CA GLU A 81 -12.94 -3.32 -11.92
C GLU A 81 -13.53 -1.98 -12.35
N PHE A 82 -14.84 -1.89 -12.20
CA PHE A 82 -15.62 -0.67 -12.33
C PHE A 82 -16.38 -0.44 -11.02
N ASP A 83 -15.78 0.29 -10.08
CA ASP A 83 -16.31 0.45 -8.72
C ASP A 83 -17.64 1.23 -8.70
N MET A 84 -18.64 0.60 -8.10
CA MET A 84 -20.01 1.05 -7.93
C MET A 84 -20.61 0.42 -6.66
N PRO A 85 -21.57 1.05 -5.96
CA PRO A 85 -22.16 2.36 -6.24
C PRO A 85 -21.43 3.52 -5.55
N GLY A 86 -20.52 3.24 -4.62
CA GLY A 86 -19.60 4.22 -4.03
C GLY A 86 -18.54 4.65 -5.05
N HIS A 87 -17.57 5.46 -4.61
CA HIS A 87 -16.45 5.89 -5.45
C HIS A 87 -16.87 6.48 -6.81
N ALA A 88 -18.00 7.19 -6.83
CA ALA A 88 -18.73 7.48 -8.06
C ALA A 88 -18.53 8.90 -8.60
N THR A 89 -17.63 9.72 -8.03
CA THR A 89 -17.50 11.13 -8.44
C THR A 89 -17.13 11.28 -9.92
N SER A 90 -16.25 10.42 -10.46
CA SER A 90 -15.88 10.46 -11.89
C SER A 90 -17.04 10.06 -12.83
N TRP A 91 -17.92 9.16 -12.39
CA TRP A 91 -19.16 8.83 -13.11
C TRP A 91 -20.09 10.04 -13.17
N GLY A 92 -20.23 10.75 -12.05
CA GLY A 92 -21.04 11.96 -11.96
C GLY A 92 -20.54 13.14 -12.80
N ALA A 93 -19.25 13.16 -13.15
CA ALA A 93 -18.67 14.23 -13.99
C ALA A 93 -19.31 14.27 -15.39
N SER A 94 -19.75 13.13 -15.91
CA SER A 94 -20.50 13.01 -17.17
C SER A 94 -22.00 12.85 -16.96
N HIS A 95 -22.39 12.10 -15.93
CA HIS A 95 -23.78 11.73 -15.67
C HIS A 95 -24.25 12.15 -14.27
N PRO A 96 -24.33 13.47 -13.98
CA PRO A 96 -24.72 13.95 -12.66
C PRO A 96 -26.11 13.45 -12.22
N GLY A 97 -27.03 13.25 -13.17
CA GLY A 97 -28.39 12.77 -12.92
C GLY A 97 -28.50 11.28 -12.53
N LEU A 98 -27.41 10.51 -12.65
CA LEU A 98 -27.33 9.12 -12.21
C LEU A 98 -26.81 8.99 -10.77
N LEU A 99 -26.36 10.08 -10.15
CA LEU A 99 -25.93 10.09 -8.75
C LEU A 99 -27.07 10.48 -7.80
N SER A 100 -26.85 10.19 -6.53
CA SER A 100 -27.83 10.33 -5.44
C SER A 100 -27.83 11.71 -4.80
N GLY A 101 -27.00 12.64 -5.28
CA GLY A 101 -26.90 14.00 -4.76
C GLY A 101 -28.15 14.84 -5.02
N PRO A 102 -28.15 16.10 -4.55
CA PRO A 102 -29.28 17.00 -4.77
C PRO A 102 -29.50 17.27 -6.27
N PRO A 103 -30.73 17.63 -6.67
CA PRO A 103 -31.01 18.03 -8.05
C PRO A 103 -30.06 19.13 -8.53
N CYS A 104 -29.63 19.05 -9.79
CA CYS A 104 -28.68 19.98 -10.40
C CYS A 104 -27.28 20.02 -9.75
N ALA A 105 -26.90 19.01 -8.95
CA ALA A 105 -25.52 18.84 -8.52
C ALA A 105 -24.58 18.76 -9.73
N THR A 106 -23.43 19.41 -9.61
CA THR A 106 -22.33 19.29 -10.57
C THR A 106 -21.19 18.54 -9.90
N TYR A 107 -20.53 17.68 -10.66
CA TYR A 107 -19.41 16.90 -10.19
C TYR A 107 -18.20 17.19 -11.06
N THR A 108 -17.08 17.38 -10.41
CA THR A 108 -15.76 17.38 -11.04
C THR A 108 -14.97 16.28 -10.36
N ILE A 109 -14.11 15.61 -11.14
CA ILE A 109 -13.23 14.56 -10.65
C ILE A 109 -12.53 15.00 -9.36
N GLU A 110 -12.59 14.18 -8.30
CA GLU A 110 -12.09 14.57 -6.98
C GLU A 110 -10.57 14.72 -7.01
N GLN A 111 -10.07 15.70 -6.26
CA GLN A 111 -8.65 16.02 -6.18
C GLN A 111 -8.03 15.53 -4.87
N ARG A 112 -8.85 15.12 -3.90
CA ARG A 112 -8.45 14.72 -2.56
C ARG A 112 -8.55 13.21 -2.35
N TRP A 113 -7.98 12.77 -1.24
CA TRP A 113 -8.04 11.37 -0.78
C TRP A 113 -9.08 11.19 0.32
N GLY A 114 -9.83 10.10 0.27
CA GLY A 114 -10.75 9.69 1.32
C GLY A 114 -12.01 9.02 0.78
N VAL A 115 -13.00 8.90 1.65
CA VAL A 115 -14.34 8.40 1.34
C VAL A 115 -15.26 9.59 1.09
N PHE A 116 -15.89 9.63 -0.08
CA PHE A 116 -16.73 10.75 -0.51
C PHE A 116 -18.21 10.39 -0.49
N ASP A 117 -19.05 11.43 -0.47
CA ASP A 117 -20.51 11.29 -0.44
C ASP A 117 -21.15 10.94 -1.81
N PRO A 118 -20.62 11.37 -2.98
CA PRO A 118 -21.17 11.00 -4.29
C PRO A 118 -21.32 9.49 -4.47
N THR A 119 -22.56 9.04 -4.67
CA THR A 119 -22.92 7.62 -4.79
C THR A 119 -23.97 7.46 -5.89
N ILE A 120 -23.87 6.42 -6.72
CA ILE A 120 -24.86 6.09 -7.77
C ILE A 120 -26.27 5.93 -7.16
N ASP A 121 -27.31 6.36 -7.88
CA ASP A 121 -28.71 6.21 -7.49
C ASP A 121 -29.34 4.94 -8.09
N PRO A 122 -29.50 3.85 -7.30
CA PRO A 122 -30.08 2.61 -7.81
C PRO A 122 -31.57 2.73 -8.14
N SER A 123 -32.29 3.72 -7.61
CA SER A 123 -33.72 3.89 -7.92
C SER A 123 -33.99 4.42 -9.33
N ASN A 124 -32.94 4.87 -10.05
CA ASN A 124 -33.08 5.46 -11.37
C ASN A 124 -33.06 4.39 -12.48
N PRO A 125 -34.15 4.18 -13.26
CA PRO A 125 -34.17 3.17 -14.31
C PRO A 125 -33.15 3.44 -15.44
N ALA A 126 -32.88 4.70 -15.77
CA ALA A 126 -31.93 5.09 -16.82
C ALA A 126 -30.49 4.67 -16.48
N LEU A 127 -30.18 4.45 -15.20
CA LEU A 127 -28.90 3.89 -14.77
C LEU A 127 -28.68 2.50 -15.39
N TYR A 128 -29.69 1.64 -15.38
CA TYR A 128 -29.56 0.26 -15.84
C TYR A 128 -29.47 0.14 -17.36
N GLU A 129 -29.99 1.11 -18.09
CA GLU A 129 -29.79 1.22 -19.54
C GLU A 129 -28.32 1.50 -19.82
N LEU A 130 -27.76 2.56 -19.22
CA LEU A 130 -26.33 2.88 -19.35
C LEU A 130 -25.43 1.73 -18.89
N LEU A 131 -25.70 1.13 -17.73
CA LEU A 131 -24.88 0.04 -17.21
C LEU A 131 -25.00 -1.23 -18.06
N SER A 132 -26.16 -1.48 -18.68
CA SER A 132 -26.30 -2.61 -19.60
C SER A 132 -25.44 -2.43 -20.85
N ASP A 133 -25.42 -1.23 -21.41
CA ASP A 133 -24.62 -0.90 -22.60
C ASP A 133 -23.13 -0.91 -22.26
N PHE A 134 -22.73 -0.16 -21.22
CA PHE A 134 -21.34 -0.06 -20.78
C PHE A 134 -20.75 -1.40 -20.32
N LEU A 135 -21.41 -2.12 -19.41
CA LEU A 135 -20.87 -3.40 -18.92
C LEU A 135 -20.94 -4.50 -20.00
N GLY A 136 -21.90 -4.43 -20.93
CA GLY A 136 -21.93 -5.31 -22.10
C GLY A 136 -20.71 -5.08 -23.00
N GLU A 137 -20.37 -3.82 -23.26
CA GLU A 137 -19.18 -3.44 -24.01
C GLU A 137 -17.88 -3.91 -23.30
N MET A 138 -17.74 -3.64 -22.01
CA MET A 138 -16.58 -4.08 -21.24
C MET A 138 -16.50 -5.61 -21.14
N ALA A 139 -17.63 -6.30 -21.06
CA ALA A 139 -17.65 -7.77 -21.02
C ALA A 139 -17.17 -8.39 -22.35
N ALA A 140 -17.42 -7.73 -23.47
CA ALA A 140 -16.89 -8.14 -24.77
C ALA A 140 -15.38 -7.84 -24.91
N LEU A 141 -14.90 -6.74 -24.31
CA LEU A 141 -13.50 -6.33 -24.35
C LEU A 141 -12.58 -7.23 -23.50
N PHE A 142 -12.99 -7.58 -22.29
CA PHE A 142 -12.19 -8.41 -21.38
C PHE A 142 -12.58 -9.88 -21.52
N PRO A 143 -11.70 -10.80 -21.96
CA PRO A 143 -12.07 -12.20 -22.19
C PRO A 143 -12.25 -13.01 -20.90
N ASP A 144 -11.67 -12.56 -19.78
CA ASP A 144 -11.76 -13.27 -18.49
C ASP A 144 -13.22 -13.38 -18.02
N SER A 145 -13.58 -14.50 -17.39
CA SER A 145 -14.95 -14.75 -16.94
C SER A 145 -15.38 -13.88 -15.76
N PHE A 146 -14.46 -13.16 -15.13
CA PHE A 146 -14.74 -12.35 -13.94
C PHE A 146 -14.71 -10.85 -14.26
N MET A 147 -15.60 -10.11 -13.63
CA MET A 147 -15.62 -8.66 -13.65
C MET A 147 -15.94 -8.17 -12.24
N HIS A 148 -15.08 -7.28 -11.73
CA HIS A 148 -15.23 -6.71 -10.40
C HIS A 148 -16.11 -5.46 -10.48
N ILE A 149 -17.09 -5.36 -9.59
CA ILE A 149 -18.02 -4.22 -9.53
C ILE A 149 -17.71 -3.25 -8.39
N GLY A 150 -16.66 -3.54 -7.62
CA GLY A 150 -16.35 -2.85 -6.38
C GLY A 150 -17.39 -3.14 -5.30
N GLY A 151 -18.10 -2.10 -4.86
CA GLY A 151 -19.13 -2.19 -3.81
C GLY A 151 -18.65 -1.72 -2.44
N GLY A 152 -17.45 -1.16 -2.36
CA GLY A 152 -16.84 -0.68 -1.13
C GLY A 152 -17.36 0.69 -0.68
N GLU A 153 -17.18 0.98 0.61
CA GLU A 153 -17.18 2.33 1.21
C GLU A 153 -18.34 3.29 0.90
N ASN A 154 -19.50 2.80 0.44
CA ASN A 154 -20.71 3.62 0.36
C ASN A 154 -21.17 4.05 1.77
N ASN A 155 -20.94 5.31 2.10
CA ASN A 155 -21.26 5.88 3.41
C ASN A 155 -22.77 6.12 3.64
N GLY A 156 -23.59 5.97 2.60
CA GLY A 156 -25.05 6.04 2.65
C GLY A 156 -25.64 7.45 2.86
N LYS A 157 -24.84 8.50 3.00
CA LYS A 157 -25.35 9.84 3.30
C LYS A 157 -26.29 10.36 2.23
N GLN A 158 -25.89 10.29 0.96
CA GLN A 158 -26.73 10.76 -0.14
C GLN A 158 -27.98 9.91 -0.34
N TRP A 159 -27.88 8.58 -0.15
CA TRP A 159 -29.05 7.71 -0.14
C TRP A 159 -30.05 8.08 0.96
N ASN A 160 -29.57 8.37 2.17
CA ASN A 160 -30.40 8.75 3.31
C ASN A 160 -31.15 10.07 3.08
N THR A 161 -30.52 11.04 2.40
CA THR A 161 -31.10 12.38 2.18
C THR A 161 -31.93 12.49 0.90
N ASN A 162 -31.87 11.50 0.00
CA ASN A 162 -32.56 11.56 -1.28
C ASN A 162 -33.99 10.99 -1.17
N GLU A 163 -34.99 11.85 -1.33
CA GLU A 163 -36.41 11.50 -1.18
C GLU A 163 -36.88 10.43 -2.16
N ARG A 164 -36.38 10.44 -3.41
CA ARG A 164 -36.71 9.43 -4.42
C ARG A 164 -36.21 8.05 -3.97
N ILE A 165 -35.00 7.99 -3.45
CA ILE A 165 -34.40 6.75 -2.94
C ILE A 165 -35.15 6.24 -1.71
N GLN A 166 -35.46 7.11 -0.74
CA GLN A 166 -36.22 6.71 0.46
C GLN A 166 -37.62 6.19 0.11
N LYS A 167 -38.28 6.82 -0.86
CA LYS A 167 -39.56 6.33 -1.41
C LYS A 167 -39.39 4.96 -2.06
N PHE A 168 -38.36 4.78 -2.89
CA PHE A 168 -38.07 3.49 -3.54
C PHE A 168 -37.80 2.38 -2.54
N ILE A 169 -37.02 2.64 -1.48
CA ILE A 169 -36.77 1.70 -0.37
C ILE A 169 -38.09 1.26 0.26
N THR A 170 -38.99 2.21 0.52
CA THR A 170 -40.29 1.93 1.15
C THR A 170 -41.20 1.12 0.21
N GLU A 171 -41.35 1.54 -1.04
CA GLU A 171 -42.22 0.89 -2.03
C GLU A 171 -41.77 -0.54 -2.38
N ASN A 172 -40.46 -0.80 -2.31
CA ASN A 172 -39.88 -2.11 -2.60
C ASN A 172 -39.57 -2.94 -1.33
N ASN A 173 -40.00 -2.49 -0.14
CA ASN A 173 -39.79 -3.17 1.14
C ASN A 173 -38.32 -3.54 1.41
N LEU A 174 -37.39 -2.64 1.09
CA LEU A 174 -35.95 -2.87 1.25
C LEU A 174 -35.50 -2.56 2.69
N LYS A 175 -34.52 -3.33 3.19
CA LYS A 175 -33.90 -3.15 4.52
C LYS A 175 -32.94 -1.95 4.54
N HIS A 176 -33.46 -0.74 4.36
CA HIS A 176 -32.69 0.50 4.31
C HIS A 176 -31.58 0.45 3.22
N ASN A 177 -30.48 1.16 3.43
CA ASN A 177 -29.34 1.20 2.50
C ASN A 177 -28.74 -0.18 2.22
N HIS A 178 -28.70 -1.08 3.21
CA HIS A 178 -28.18 -2.43 2.97
C HIS A 178 -29.08 -3.23 2.01
N GLY A 179 -30.41 -3.10 2.16
CA GLY A 179 -31.37 -3.68 1.21
C GLY A 179 -31.29 -3.05 -0.18
N LEU A 180 -31.05 -1.75 -0.28
CA LEU A 180 -30.86 -1.06 -1.55
C LEU A 180 -29.56 -1.48 -2.26
N HIS A 181 -28.46 -1.61 -1.50
CA HIS A 181 -27.19 -2.11 -2.03
C HIS A 181 -27.32 -3.56 -2.53
N ALA A 182 -27.99 -4.43 -1.75
CA ALA A 182 -28.30 -5.79 -2.17
C ALA A 182 -29.14 -5.84 -3.46
N TRP A 183 -30.14 -4.96 -3.56
CA TRP A 183 -30.97 -4.84 -4.77
C TRP A 183 -30.12 -4.39 -5.97
N PHE A 184 -29.24 -3.39 -5.80
CA PHE A 184 -28.32 -2.92 -6.84
C PHE A 184 -27.36 -4.03 -7.31
N ASN A 185 -26.73 -4.75 -6.38
CA ASN A 185 -25.79 -5.82 -6.68
C ASN A 185 -26.47 -6.98 -7.41
N THR A 186 -27.74 -7.26 -7.09
CA THR A 186 -28.54 -8.26 -7.81
C THR A 186 -28.75 -7.85 -9.28
N ARG A 187 -29.06 -6.56 -9.54
CA ARG A 187 -29.19 -6.05 -10.92
C ARG A 187 -27.88 -6.09 -11.70
N LEU A 188 -26.77 -5.72 -11.06
CA LEU A 188 -25.44 -5.83 -11.67
C LEU A 188 -25.11 -7.28 -12.02
N ALA A 189 -25.39 -8.23 -11.11
CA ALA A 189 -25.19 -9.63 -11.40
C ALA A 189 -26.03 -10.14 -12.58
N GLU A 190 -27.29 -9.69 -12.71
CA GLU A 190 -28.15 -10.01 -13.86
C GLU A 190 -27.59 -9.46 -15.18
N ILE A 191 -27.02 -8.25 -15.18
CA ILE A 191 -26.34 -7.66 -16.35
C ILE A 191 -25.10 -8.48 -16.71
N LEU A 192 -24.24 -8.78 -15.73
CA LEU A 192 -23.01 -9.53 -15.95
C LEU A 192 -23.30 -10.97 -16.41
N ALA A 193 -24.28 -11.65 -15.80
CA ALA A 193 -24.66 -13.00 -16.18
C ALA A 193 -25.16 -13.09 -17.63
N ARG A 194 -25.93 -12.11 -18.11
CA ARG A 194 -26.35 -12.01 -19.52
C ARG A 194 -25.18 -11.88 -20.49
N ASN A 195 -24.05 -11.35 -20.02
CA ASN A 195 -22.81 -11.20 -20.77
C ASN A 195 -21.77 -12.30 -20.45
N ASN A 196 -22.20 -13.42 -19.86
CA ASN A 196 -21.34 -14.55 -19.47
C ASN A 196 -20.20 -14.17 -18.50
N LYS A 197 -20.41 -13.15 -17.66
CA LYS A 197 -19.50 -12.73 -16.60
C LYS A 197 -20.01 -13.14 -15.23
N THR A 198 -19.08 -13.52 -14.37
CA THR A 198 -19.30 -13.77 -12.96
C THR A 198 -18.88 -12.52 -12.17
N LEU A 199 -19.79 -12.06 -11.31
CA LEU A 199 -19.56 -10.92 -10.44
C LEU A 199 -18.48 -11.21 -9.39
N VAL A 200 -17.56 -10.27 -9.24
CA VAL A 200 -16.67 -10.14 -8.07
C VAL A 200 -16.94 -8.80 -7.40
N GLY A 201 -16.87 -8.72 -6.08
CA GLY A 201 -16.97 -7.44 -5.38
C GLY A 201 -16.45 -7.50 -3.95
N TRP A 202 -16.17 -6.33 -3.39
CA TRP A 202 -15.68 -6.16 -2.02
C TRP A 202 -16.67 -6.73 -0.99
N ASP A 203 -16.20 -7.20 0.16
CA ASP A 203 -17.01 -7.95 1.13
C ASP A 203 -18.26 -7.22 1.70
N GLU A 204 -18.46 -5.94 1.41
CA GLU A 204 -19.74 -5.23 1.58
C GLU A 204 -20.89 -5.80 0.74
N ILE A 205 -20.61 -6.50 -0.37
CA ILE A 205 -21.64 -7.09 -1.24
C ILE A 205 -22.30 -8.34 -0.64
N ILE A 206 -21.84 -8.82 0.53
CA ILE A 206 -22.39 -10.03 1.15
C ILE A 206 -23.85 -9.76 1.58
N HIS A 207 -24.79 -10.46 0.95
CA HIS A 207 -26.20 -10.51 1.36
C HIS A 207 -26.84 -11.84 0.94
N SER A 208 -28.01 -12.16 1.50
CA SER A 208 -28.70 -13.45 1.26
C SER A 208 -29.14 -13.70 -0.18
N GLY A 209 -29.22 -12.64 -1.00
CA GLY A 209 -29.63 -12.70 -2.41
C GLY A 209 -28.45 -12.70 -3.39
N LEU A 210 -27.21 -12.67 -2.91
CA LEU A 210 -26.03 -12.67 -3.77
C LEU A 210 -25.98 -14.01 -4.55
N PRO A 211 -25.78 -14.00 -5.87
CA PRO A 211 -25.73 -15.24 -6.66
C PRO A 211 -24.63 -16.17 -6.17
N LYS A 212 -24.91 -17.49 -6.09
CA LYS A 212 -23.98 -18.47 -5.52
C LYS A 212 -22.64 -18.59 -6.23
N ASN A 213 -22.58 -18.24 -7.51
CA ASN A 213 -21.34 -18.20 -8.27
C ASN A 213 -20.53 -16.91 -8.07
N ALA A 214 -21.10 -15.85 -7.47
CA ALA A 214 -20.38 -14.61 -7.19
C ALA A 214 -19.18 -14.88 -6.28
N ILE A 215 -18.11 -14.11 -6.49
CA ILE A 215 -16.90 -14.16 -5.68
C ILE A 215 -16.88 -12.94 -4.77
N VAL A 216 -16.57 -13.18 -3.50
CA VAL A 216 -16.36 -12.11 -2.53
C VAL A 216 -14.87 -11.78 -2.43
N HIS A 217 -14.53 -10.50 -2.43
CA HIS A 217 -13.17 -10.04 -2.23
C HIS A 217 -13.05 -9.44 -0.83
N SER A 218 -12.50 -10.20 0.11
CA SER A 218 -12.42 -9.77 1.50
C SER A 218 -11.20 -8.88 1.75
N TRP A 219 -11.49 -7.65 2.15
CA TRP A 219 -10.47 -6.61 2.32
C TRP A 219 -10.41 -6.08 3.76
N ARG A 220 -11.53 -6.19 4.50
CA ARG A 220 -11.62 -5.71 5.90
C ARG A 220 -11.06 -6.69 6.92
N GLY A 221 -10.93 -7.97 6.56
CA GLY A 221 -10.27 -8.96 7.41
C GLY A 221 -10.79 -10.39 7.27
N PRO A 222 -10.21 -11.34 8.03
CA PRO A 222 -10.57 -12.77 7.97
C PRO A 222 -12.06 -13.07 8.23
N LYS A 223 -12.77 -12.13 8.88
CA LYS A 223 -14.21 -12.25 9.10
C LYS A 223 -14.99 -12.30 7.78
N GLY A 224 -14.65 -11.48 6.79
CA GLY A 224 -15.30 -11.50 5.48
C GLY A 224 -15.06 -12.81 4.73
N VAL A 225 -13.87 -13.41 4.89
CA VAL A 225 -13.56 -14.76 4.40
C VAL A 225 -14.49 -15.81 5.00
N ALA A 226 -14.61 -15.82 6.33
CA ALA A 226 -15.47 -16.77 7.03
C ALA A 226 -16.95 -16.60 6.65
N GLU A 227 -17.45 -15.37 6.60
CA GLU A 227 -18.85 -15.07 6.25
C GLU A 227 -19.17 -15.46 4.81
N ALA A 228 -18.32 -15.11 3.84
CA ALA A 228 -18.52 -15.46 2.43
C ALA A 228 -18.50 -16.98 2.23
N ALA A 229 -17.51 -17.67 2.79
CA ALA A 229 -17.36 -19.11 2.65
C ALA A 229 -18.49 -19.88 3.36
N ALA A 230 -18.94 -19.42 4.53
CA ALA A 230 -20.11 -19.98 5.22
C ALA A 230 -21.39 -19.81 4.41
N ALA A 231 -21.54 -18.69 3.69
CA ALA A 231 -22.63 -18.47 2.75
C ALA A 231 -22.50 -19.26 1.43
N GLY A 232 -21.38 -19.99 1.25
CA GLY A 232 -21.11 -20.84 0.09
C GLY A 232 -20.49 -20.12 -1.11
N HIS A 233 -19.98 -18.91 -0.92
CA HIS A 233 -19.30 -18.15 -1.96
C HIS A 233 -17.80 -18.45 -1.97
N ARG A 234 -17.22 -18.38 -3.17
CA ARG A 234 -15.77 -18.33 -3.33
C ARG A 234 -15.24 -16.98 -2.83
N VAL A 235 -14.02 -16.96 -2.29
CA VAL A 235 -13.47 -15.76 -1.67
C VAL A 235 -11.97 -15.56 -1.94
N ILE A 236 -11.57 -14.31 -2.10
CA ILE A 236 -10.18 -13.86 -2.24
C ILE A 236 -9.85 -12.94 -1.05
N LEU A 237 -8.65 -13.04 -0.47
CA LEU A 237 -8.20 -12.17 0.62
C LEU A 237 -7.23 -11.08 0.13
N SER A 238 -7.53 -9.81 0.40
CA SER A 238 -6.56 -8.71 0.31
C SER A 238 -6.21 -8.06 1.65
N HIS A 239 -6.97 -8.33 2.72
CA HIS A 239 -6.60 -7.84 4.04
C HIS A 239 -5.20 -8.33 4.43
N GLY A 240 -4.34 -7.41 4.87
CA GLY A 240 -2.95 -7.70 5.18
C GLY A 240 -2.01 -7.67 3.95
N TYR A 241 -2.53 -7.51 2.73
CA TYR A 241 -1.75 -7.35 1.50
C TYR A 241 -1.87 -5.94 0.88
N TYR A 242 -2.20 -4.95 1.72
CA TYR A 242 -2.24 -3.53 1.37
C TYR A 242 -0.82 -2.98 1.31
N ILE A 243 -0.20 -3.12 0.14
CA ILE A 243 1.20 -2.75 -0.08
C ILE A 243 1.38 -1.23 -0.17
N ASP A 244 0.36 -0.48 -0.55
CA ASP A 244 0.31 0.99 -0.50
C ASP A 244 0.55 1.55 0.92
N LEU A 245 0.18 0.80 1.97
CA LEU A 245 0.32 1.21 3.38
C LEU A 245 1.74 1.06 3.94
N ASN A 246 2.72 0.72 3.10
CA ASN A 246 4.16 0.69 3.41
C ASN A 246 4.54 -0.20 4.61
N GLN A 247 3.76 -1.25 4.89
CA GLN A 247 4.13 -2.27 5.88
C GLN A 247 5.34 -3.09 5.42
N PRO A 248 6.13 -3.65 6.35
CA PRO A 248 7.30 -4.46 5.99
C PRO A 248 6.88 -5.77 5.29
N ALA A 249 7.80 -6.36 4.50
CA ALA A 249 7.53 -7.61 3.78
C ALA A 249 7.15 -8.74 4.74
N SER A 250 7.71 -8.75 5.96
CA SER A 250 7.42 -9.75 6.99
C SER A 250 5.95 -9.78 7.40
N ASP A 251 5.29 -8.62 7.45
CA ASP A 251 3.89 -8.53 7.87
C ASP A 251 3.00 -9.15 6.80
N HIS A 252 3.24 -8.81 5.54
CA HIS A 252 2.56 -9.41 4.41
C HIS A 252 2.84 -10.92 4.31
N TYR A 253 4.11 -11.33 4.44
CA TYR A 253 4.50 -12.75 4.39
C TYR A 253 3.86 -13.59 5.51
N GLY A 254 3.55 -12.98 6.66
CA GLY A 254 2.88 -13.64 7.78
C GLY A 254 1.37 -13.85 7.60
N VAL A 255 0.74 -13.18 6.64
CA VAL A 255 -0.70 -13.33 6.34
C VAL A 255 -0.94 -14.68 5.69
N ASP A 256 -2.01 -15.36 6.08
CA ASP A 256 -2.48 -16.59 5.44
C ASP A 256 -3.91 -16.36 4.91
N PRO A 257 -4.19 -16.59 3.61
CA PRO A 257 -5.55 -16.52 3.08
C PRO A 257 -6.53 -17.45 3.78
N LEU A 258 -6.05 -18.56 4.36
CA LEU A 258 -6.84 -19.46 5.18
C LEU A 258 -6.86 -18.95 6.63
N PRO A 259 -8.03 -18.56 7.17
CA PRO A 259 -8.14 -18.15 8.57
C PRO A 259 -7.66 -19.25 9.51
N ALA A 260 -6.96 -18.85 10.59
CA ALA A 260 -6.49 -19.78 11.60
C ALA A 260 -7.64 -20.37 12.44
N GLY A 261 -7.42 -21.55 13.02
CA GLY A 261 -8.35 -22.21 13.94
C GLY A 261 -9.65 -22.68 13.27
N ASP A 262 -10.75 -22.62 14.02
CA ASP A 262 -12.07 -23.11 13.61
C ASP A 262 -12.92 -22.04 12.91
N ALA A 263 -12.32 -20.90 12.54
CA ALA A 263 -13.03 -19.81 11.86
C ALA A 263 -13.55 -20.21 10.48
N LEU A 264 -13.01 -21.28 9.89
CA LEU A 264 -13.46 -21.83 8.61
C LEU A 264 -13.59 -23.35 8.74
N ALA A 265 -14.79 -23.87 8.48
CA ALA A 265 -15.04 -25.31 8.46
C ALA A 265 -14.17 -26.00 7.40
N PRO A 266 -13.66 -27.24 7.64
CA PRO A 266 -12.71 -27.89 6.74
C PRO A 266 -13.20 -28.02 5.28
N ASP A 267 -14.48 -28.29 5.08
CA ASP A 267 -15.15 -28.40 3.77
C ASP A 267 -15.28 -27.05 3.04
N ARG A 268 -15.08 -25.94 3.74
CA ARG A 268 -15.17 -24.58 3.19
C ARG A 268 -13.82 -23.99 2.78
N ARG A 269 -12.71 -24.67 3.10
CA ARG A 269 -11.35 -24.22 2.73
C ARG A 269 -11.15 -24.13 1.22
N GLU A 270 -11.78 -25.02 0.45
CA GLU A 270 -11.70 -25.03 -1.02
C GLU A 270 -12.38 -23.81 -1.67
N LEU A 271 -13.22 -23.07 -0.93
CA LEU A 271 -13.82 -21.83 -1.42
C LEU A 271 -12.86 -20.64 -1.37
N VAL A 272 -11.76 -20.73 -0.63
CA VAL A 272 -10.73 -19.69 -0.58
C VAL A 272 -9.82 -19.85 -1.80
N LEU A 273 -9.94 -18.95 -2.77
CA LEU A 273 -9.23 -19.02 -4.04
C LEU A 273 -7.76 -18.58 -3.95
N GLY A 274 -7.41 -17.84 -2.90
CA GLY A 274 -6.10 -17.26 -2.69
C GLY A 274 -6.19 -15.86 -2.12
N GLY A 275 -5.23 -15.01 -2.48
CA GLY A 275 -5.20 -13.62 -2.06
C GLY A 275 -4.66 -12.71 -3.15
N GLU A 276 -4.72 -11.41 -2.89
CA GLU A 276 -4.30 -10.41 -3.86
C GLU A 276 -3.67 -9.21 -3.16
N ALA A 277 -2.48 -8.79 -3.62
CA ALA A 277 -1.88 -7.54 -3.17
C ALA A 277 -2.55 -6.33 -3.84
N THR A 278 -2.90 -5.32 -3.06
CA THR A 278 -3.57 -4.10 -3.54
C THR A 278 -2.60 -2.92 -3.53
N MET A 279 -2.33 -2.36 -4.71
CA MET A 279 -1.59 -1.12 -4.87
C MET A 279 -2.56 0.03 -5.17
N TRP A 280 -3.13 0.61 -4.11
CA TRP A 280 -3.82 1.89 -4.19
C TRP A 280 -2.83 3.01 -4.45
N SER A 281 -3.22 4.01 -5.25
CA SER A 281 -2.24 4.94 -5.84
C SER A 281 -2.31 6.38 -5.31
N GLU A 282 -2.96 6.69 -4.18
CA GLU A 282 -3.03 8.07 -3.64
C GLU A 282 -1.66 8.73 -3.41
N TRP A 283 -0.64 7.92 -3.12
CA TRP A 283 0.74 8.40 -2.86
C TRP A 283 1.76 7.79 -3.82
N VAL A 284 1.30 7.34 -4.99
CA VAL A 284 2.10 6.61 -5.97
C VAL A 284 2.00 7.27 -7.33
N SER A 285 3.14 7.46 -7.99
CA SER A 285 3.26 8.04 -9.33
C SER A 285 3.80 6.99 -10.30
N PRO A 286 3.76 7.22 -11.63
CA PRO A 286 4.45 6.37 -12.60
C PRO A 286 5.93 6.12 -12.26
N GLU A 287 6.63 7.12 -11.71
CA GLU A 287 8.03 6.98 -11.34
C GLU A 287 8.25 6.12 -10.09
N THR A 288 7.25 6.02 -9.21
CA THR A 288 7.38 5.38 -7.89
C THR A 288 6.61 4.08 -7.73
N ILE A 289 5.74 3.71 -8.67
CA ILE A 289 4.89 2.51 -8.59
C ILE A 289 5.70 1.23 -8.37
N ASP A 290 6.77 1.03 -9.13
CA ASP A 290 7.61 -0.15 -9.01
C ASP A 290 8.22 -0.29 -7.61
N SER A 291 8.69 0.82 -7.02
CA SER A 291 9.32 0.81 -5.69
C SER A 291 8.33 0.62 -4.55
N ARG A 292 7.03 0.78 -4.82
CA ARG A 292 5.97 0.47 -3.87
C ARG A 292 5.53 -0.98 -4.04
N ILE A 293 5.46 -1.50 -5.26
CA ILE A 293 5.06 -2.88 -5.51
C ILE A 293 6.17 -3.85 -5.09
N TRP A 294 7.40 -3.58 -5.51
CA TRP A 294 8.53 -4.48 -5.39
C TRP A 294 9.55 -4.01 -4.35
N PRO A 295 10.23 -4.93 -3.65
CA PRO A 295 10.13 -6.39 -3.79
C PRO A 295 9.05 -7.04 -2.90
N ARG A 296 8.35 -6.29 -2.04
CA ARG A 296 7.40 -6.85 -1.04
C ARG A 296 6.33 -7.77 -1.65
N THR A 297 5.86 -7.47 -2.85
CA THR A 297 4.89 -8.32 -3.56
C THR A 297 5.44 -9.71 -3.92
N ALA A 298 6.77 -9.86 -4.04
CA ALA A 298 7.38 -11.18 -4.22
C ALA A 298 7.27 -12.06 -2.96
N ALA A 299 7.32 -11.45 -1.76
CA ALA A 299 7.05 -12.16 -0.51
C ALA A 299 5.58 -12.60 -0.42
N ILE A 300 4.65 -11.77 -0.91
CA ILE A 300 3.23 -12.14 -1.04
C ILE A 300 3.07 -13.28 -2.04
N ALA A 301 3.73 -13.20 -3.20
CA ALA A 301 3.69 -14.27 -4.20
C ALA A 301 4.17 -15.61 -3.62
N GLU A 302 5.22 -15.59 -2.79
CA GLU A 302 5.66 -16.80 -2.09
C GLU A 302 4.60 -17.37 -1.16
N ARG A 303 3.91 -16.52 -0.38
CA ARG A 303 2.82 -16.96 0.49
C ARG A 303 1.65 -17.57 -0.30
N LEU A 304 1.36 -17.05 -1.48
CA LEU A 304 0.26 -17.52 -2.34
C LEU A 304 0.62 -18.74 -3.19
N TRP A 305 1.91 -19.10 -3.29
CA TRP A 305 2.40 -20.21 -4.10
C TRP A 305 2.95 -21.39 -3.28
N SER A 306 3.74 -21.10 -2.25
CA SER A 306 4.52 -22.09 -1.51
C SER A 306 3.69 -22.83 -0.46
N PRO A 307 4.17 -23.99 0.04
CA PRO A 307 3.51 -24.68 1.14
C PRO A 307 3.28 -23.78 2.35
N GLN A 308 2.14 -23.96 3.03
CA GLN A 308 1.71 -23.14 4.17
C GLN A 308 2.76 -23.01 5.28
N ALA A 309 3.59 -24.06 5.46
CA ALA A 309 4.66 -24.13 6.46
C ALA A 309 5.89 -23.24 6.14
N ALA A 310 6.04 -22.73 4.91
CA ALA A 310 7.08 -21.76 4.57
C ALA A 310 6.78 -20.42 5.27
N ARG A 311 7.44 -20.20 6.41
CA ARG A 311 7.19 -19.05 7.30
C ARG A 311 8.45 -18.44 7.92
N ASP A 312 9.64 -18.92 7.54
CA ASP A 312 10.90 -18.35 8.01
C ASP A 312 11.12 -16.96 7.39
N VAL A 313 11.02 -15.93 8.24
CA VAL A 313 11.16 -14.52 7.83
C VAL A 313 12.60 -14.18 7.46
N SER A 314 13.58 -14.72 8.18
CA SER A 314 15.00 -14.44 7.93
C SER A 314 15.44 -15.06 6.60
N ASP A 315 15.02 -16.29 6.32
CA ASP A 315 15.29 -16.93 5.03
C ASP A 315 14.52 -16.25 3.88
N MET A 316 13.28 -15.82 4.12
CA MET A 316 12.51 -15.02 3.16
C MET A 316 13.26 -13.74 2.79
N HIS A 317 13.71 -12.93 3.75
CA HIS A 317 14.46 -11.70 3.45
C HIS A 317 15.77 -11.96 2.69
N ARG A 318 16.49 -13.04 3.04
CA ARG A 318 17.71 -13.45 2.34
C ARG A 318 17.44 -13.74 0.86
N ARG A 319 16.37 -14.47 0.54
CA ARG A 319 15.98 -14.76 -0.85
C ARG A 319 15.36 -13.55 -1.54
N LEU A 320 14.59 -12.74 -0.82
CA LEU A 320 13.95 -11.53 -1.34
C LEU A 320 14.97 -10.52 -1.85
N ALA A 321 16.12 -10.38 -1.20
CA ALA A 321 17.21 -9.53 -1.66
C ALA A 321 17.71 -9.95 -3.06
N ILE A 322 17.82 -11.26 -3.32
CA ILE A 322 18.22 -11.80 -4.63
C ILE A 322 17.10 -11.60 -5.66
N VAL A 323 15.85 -11.86 -5.29
CA VAL A 323 14.69 -11.65 -6.17
C VAL A 323 14.54 -10.18 -6.57
N SER A 324 14.76 -9.26 -5.63
CA SER A 324 14.75 -7.81 -5.91
C SER A 324 15.74 -7.42 -7.01
N LEU A 325 16.95 -7.99 -7.00
CA LEU A 325 17.94 -7.73 -8.05
C LEU A 325 17.54 -8.37 -9.38
N ARG A 326 16.93 -9.56 -9.37
CA ARG A 326 16.46 -10.22 -10.61
C ARG A 326 15.29 -9.50 -11.25
N LEU A 327 14.46 -8.81 -10.48
CA LEU A 327 13.40 -7.97 -11.03
C LEU A 327 13.93 -6.87 -11.96
N ASP A 328 15.18 -6.41 -11.78
CA ASP A 328 15.78 -5.44 -12.71
C ASP A 328 15.92 -5.99 -14.14
N GLU A 329 16.00 -7.32 -14.31
CA GLU A 329 16.09 -7.99 -15.61
C GLU A 329 14.78 -7.88 -16.41
N THR A 330 13.65 -7.68 -15.73
CA THR A 330 12.33 -7.48 -16.39
C THR A 330 12.09 -6.03 -16.79
N GLY A 331 13.07 -5.15 -16.56
CA GLY A 331 12.95 -3.72 -16.82
C GLY A 331 12.36 -2.93 -15.65
N MET A 332 12.14 -3.55 -14.48
CA MET A 332 11.72 -2.84 -13.27
C MET A 332 12.64 -1.68 -12.92
N MET A 333 12.02 -0.66 -12.32
CA MET A 333 12.64 0.61 -11.98
C MET A 333 12.64 0.89 -10.47
N HIS A 334 12.28 -0.09 -9.62
CA HIS A 334 12.16 0.07 -8.16
C HIS A 334 13.44 0.57 -7.50
N GLU A 335 14.62 0.16 -7.99
CA GLU A 335 15.92 0.68 -7.54
C GLU A 335 16.43 1.85 -8.40
N LYS A 336 16.24 1.79 -9.73
CA LYS A 336 16.81 2.77 -10.67
C LYS A 336 16.21 4.17 -10.51
N ASN A 337 14.89 4.29 -10.36
CA ASN A 337 14.23 5.59 -10.25
C ASN A 337 14.59 6.33 -8.95
N ARG A 338 14.95 5.60 -7.89
CA ARG A 338 15.37 6.20 -6.61
C ARG A 338 16.58 7.12 -6.79
N THR A 339 17.59 6.70 -7.56
CA THR A 339 18.78 7.52 -7.81
C THR A 339 18.43 8.83 -8.53
N SER A 340 17.54 8.77 -9.51
CA SER A 340 17.06 9.95 -10.25
C SER A 340 16.28 10.92 -9.34
N LEU A 341 15.41 10.40 -8.47
CA LEU A 341 14.70 11.18 -7.46
C LEU A 341 15.67 11.89 -6.50
N LEU A 342 16.62 11.16 -5.93
CA LEU A 342 17.60 11.68 -4.97
C LEU A 342 18.51 12.73 -5.61
N ARG A 343 18.92 12.54 -6.87
CA ARG A 343 19.68 13.56 -7.62
C ARG A 343 18.88 14.86 -7.76
N ARG A 344 17.60 14.78 -8.17
CA ARG A 344 16.73 15.96 -8.31
C ARG A 344 16.51 16.68 -6.98
N LEU A 345 16.49 15.94 -5.87
CA LEU A 345 16.41 16.52 -4.52
C LEU A 345 17.70 17.23 -4.09
N ALA A 346 18.86 16.65 -4.41
CA ALA A 346 20.17 17.25 -4.16
C ALA A 346 20.38 18.55 -4.96
N GLY A 347 19.94 18.55 -6.21
CA GLY A 347 20.05 19.67 -7.16
C GLY A 347 20.79 19.29 -8.44
N ASP A 348 20.42 19.93 -9.56
CA ASP A 348 20.81 19.50 -10.92
C ASP A 348 22.31 19.53 -11.20
N MET A 349 23.07 20.31 -10.42
CA MET A 349 24.53 20.42 -10.51
C MET A 349 25.29 19.18 -10.01
N PHE A 350 24.64 18.31 -9.24
CA PHE A 350 25.28 17.14 -8.66
C PHE A 350 25.19 15.94 -9.60
N ALA A 351 26.33 15.28 -9.81
CA ALA A 351 26.38 13.98 -10.47
C ALA A 351 25.81 12.90 -9.52
N PRO A 352 25.25 11.79 -10.04
CA PRO A 352 24.70 10.71 -9.21
C PRO A 352 25.66 10.15 -8.14
N ALA A 353 26.97 10.15 -8.42
CA ALA A 353 28.00 9.66 -7.49
C ALA A 353 28.58 10.75 -6.56
N SER A 354 27.99 11.96 -6.52
CA SER A 354 28.49 13.01 -5.63
C SER A 354 28.22 12.68 -4.15
N PRO A 355 29.04 13.17 -3.21
CA PRO A 355 28.81 12.97 -1.78
C PRO A 355 27.42 13.39 -1.31
N GLU A 356 26.82 14.41 -1.93
CA GLU A 356 25.48 14.91 -1.61
C GLU A 356 24.38 13.93 -2.01
N VAL A 357 24.44 13.37 -3.22
CA VAL A 357 23.45 12.38 -3.68
C VAL A 357 23.61 11.08 -2.89
N LEU A 358 24.85 10.66 -2.63
CA LEU A 358 25.14 9.48 -1.80
C LEU A 358 24.67 9.67 -0.35
N ALA A 359 24.84 10.86 0.23
CA ALA A 359 24.32 11.17 1.57
C ALA A 359 22.79 11.06 1.63
N LEU A 360 22.07 11.58 0.63
CA LEU A 360 20.61 11.40 0.56
C LEU A 360 20.24 9.93 0.39
N ARG A 361 20.99 9.16 -0.41
CA ARG A 361 20.76 7.73 -0.59
C ARG A 361 20.93 6.98 0.74
N MET A 362 22.06 7.16 1.41
CA MET A 362 22.36 6.53 2.70
C MET A 362 21.32 6.88 3.78
N LEU A 363 20.95 8.16 3.87
CA LEU A 363 19.89 8.57 4.80
C LEU A 363 18.54 7.93 4.42
N SER A 364 18.20 7.88 3.13
CA SER A 364 16.96 7.26 2.65
C SER A 364 16.92 5.75 2.91
N ASP A 365 18.07 5.08 2.82
CA ASP A 365 18.19 3.64 3.08
C ASP A 365 18.03 3.32 4.57
N ALA A 366 18.26 4.29 5.47
CA ALA A 366 18.00 4.17 6.91
C ALA A 366 16.55 4.56 7.30
N CYS A 367 15.76 5.07 6.36
CA CYS A 367 14.40 5.55 6.59
C CYS A 367 13.37 4.68 5.87
N GLU A 368 12.12 4.80 6.29
CA GLU A 368 10.97 4.23 5.58
C GLU A 368 9.91 5.32 5.35
N PRO A 369 9.04 5.21 4.34
CA PRO A 369 7.81 5.99 4.33
C PRO A 369 7.01 5.75 5.60
N VAL A 370 6.36 6.79 6.12
CA VAL A 370 5.42 6.61 7.24
C VAL A 370 4.33 5.61 6.86
N LYS A 371 3.99 4.74 7.81
CA LYS A 371 3.09 3.61 7.58
C LYS A 371 1.62 4.02 7.60
N GLN A 372 0.78 3.19 6.96
CA GLN A 372 -0.66 3.37 6.91
C GLN A 372 -1.05 4.78 6.41
N TYR A 373 -2.14 5.32 6.93
CA TYR A 373 -2.64 6.65 6.58
C TYR A 373 -1.89 7.81 7.26
N ALA A 374 -0.69 7.58 7.81
CA ALA A 374 0.07 8.62 8.51
C ALA A 374 0.53 9.75 7.60
N ARG A 375 0.87 9.45 6.33
CA ARG A 375 1.32 10.46 5.36
C ARG A 375 0.29 11.56 5.18
N GLY A 376 -1.01 11.23 5.18
CA GLY A 376 -2.10 12.19 5.06
C GLY A 376 -2.31 13.11 6.26
N ARG A 377 -1.60 12.90 7.39
CA ARG A 377 -1.54 13.84 8.52
C ARG A 377 -0.36 14.80 8.44
N LEU A 378 0.62 14.49 7.58
CA LEU A 378 1.90 15.20 7.46
C LEU A 378 1.99 15.99 6.15
N GLN A 379 1.29 15.55 5.11
CA GLN A 379 1.28 16.13 3.77
C GLN A 379 -0.15 16.34 3.26
N LEU A 380 -0.29 17.16 2.23
CA LEU A 380 -1.58 17.48 1.63
C LEU A 380 -2.19 16.21 1.02
N LYS A 381 -3.39 15.84 1.45
CA LYS A 381 -4.15 14.70 0.92
C LYS A 381 -4.80 15.04 -0.42
N SER A 382 -3.99 15.23 -1.46
CA SER A 382 -4.47 15.60 -2.80
C SER A 382 -3.52 15.18 -3.92
N ARG A 383 -4.07 14.99 -5.13
CA ARG A 383 -3.34 14.88 -6.42
C ARG A 383 -2.38 16.05 -6.65
N LEU A 384 -2.61 17.19 -6.00
CA LEU A 384 -1.74 18.37 -6.07
C LEU A 384 -0.44 18.21 -5.24
N ASN A 385 -0.35 17.20 -4.38
CA ASN A 385 0.86 16.93 -3.62
C ASN A 385 1.94 16.31 -4.53
N PRO A 386 3.12 16.95 -4.72
CA PRO A 386 4.13 16.43 -5.63
C PRO A 386 4.76 15.14 -5.09
N LEU A 387 4.65 14.06 -5.87
CA LEU A 387 5.20 12.73 -5.55
C LEU A 387 6.64 12.58 -6.05
N GLY A 388 7.50 13.49 -5.62
CA GLY A 388 8.94 13.50 -5.93
C GLY A 388 9.77 14.07 -4.80
N GLY A 389 9.30 13.93 -3.56
CA GLY A 389 9.96 14.30 -2.33
C GLY A 389 10.87 13.21 -1.78
N PHE A 390 11.46 13.45 -0.59
CA PHE A 390 12.37 12.49 0.04
C PHE A 390 11.70 11.17 0.42
N VAL A 391 10.48 11.21 0.97
CA VAL A 391 9.65 10.00 1.21
C VAL A 391 9.39 9.20 -0.07
N ASP A 392 9.35 9.86 -1.23
CA ASP A 392 9.11 9.17 -2.50
C ASP A 392 10.35 8.39 -2.97
N ALA A 393 11.53 8.73 -2.45
CA ALA A 393 12.79 8.03 -2.71
C ALA A 393 13.17 6.97 -1.65
N THR A 394 12.47 6.94 -0.51
CA THR A 394 12.60 5.85 0.47
C THR A 394 11.80 4.63 0.01
N VAL A 395 12.17 3.47 0.54
CA VAL A 395 11.47 2.20 0.32
C VAL A 395 10.89 1.71 1.64
N PRO A 396 9.74 1.01 1.63
CA PRO A 396 9.30 0.24 2.79
C PRO A 396 10.27 -0.91 3.08
N ASP A 397 10.29 -1.40 4.33
CA ASP A 397 11.14 -2.52 4.77
C ASP A 397 12.65 -2.30 4.57
N SER A 398 13.15 -1.21 5.14
CA SER A 398 14.56 -0.78 5.03
C SER A 398 15.52 -1.89 5.46
N ALA A 399 16.33 -2.36 4.51
CA ALA A 399 17.38 -3.35 4.80
C ALA A 399 18.41 -2.79 5.78
N SER A 400 18.85 -1.54 5.58
CA SER A 400 19.84 -0.90 6.46
C SER A 400 19.36 -0.86 7.91
N ALA A 401 18.12 -0.42 8.15
CA ALA A 401 17.56 -0.35 9.50
C ALA A 401 17.28 -1.74 10.09
N ARG A 402 16.83 -2.70 9.27
CA ARG A 402 16.62 -4.09 9.70
C ARG A 402 17.93 -4.76 10.11
N ASP A 403 18.99 -4.60 9.33
CA ASP A 403 20.31 -5.16 9.62
C ASP A 403 20.90 -4.54 10.89
N PHE A 404 20.74 -3.23 11.08
CA PHE A 404 21.11 -2.56 12.34
C PHE A 404 20.39 -3.17 13.54
N ASN A 405 19.06 -3.31 13.47
CA ASN A 405 18.25 -3.87 14.55
C ASN A 405 18.62 -5.34 14.86
N ASN A 406 18.94 -6.13 13.83
CA ASN A 406 19.42 -7.50 13.98
C ASN A 406 20.80 -7.55 14.64
N ASN A 407 21.72 -6.68 14.23
CA ASN A 407 23.06 -6.58 14.81
C ASN A 407 23.03 -6.10 16.27
N VAL A 408 22.12 -5.19 16.62
CA VAL A 408 21.87 -4.80 18.02
C VAL A 408 21.44 -6.02 18.84
N SER A 409 20.46 -6.78 18.35
CA SER A 409 19.97 -7.97 19.04
C SER A 409 21.08 -9.01 19.21
N ALA A 410 21.87 -9.26 18.17
CA ALA A 410 23.01 -10.17 18.20
C ALA A 410 24.11 -9.68 19.14
N TYR A 411 24.41 -8.38 19.18
CA TYR A 411 25.39 -7.78 20.07
C TYR A 411 25.00 -7.97 21.53
N LEU A 412 23.75 -7.63 21.87
CA LEU A 412 23.24 -7.75 23.24
C LEU A 412 23.25 -9.19 23.75
N GLU A 413 23.05 -10.16 22.86
CA GLU A 413 23.14 -11.59 23.21
C GLU A 413 24.58 -12.08 23.31
N ALA A 414 25.45 -11.70 22.36
CA ALA A 414 26.87 -12.04 22.40
C ALA A 414 27.56 -11.49 23.65
N ARG A 415 27.16 -10.32 24.15
CA ARG A 415 27.67 -9.79 25.43
C ARG A 415 27.47 -10.74 26.62
N LYS A 416 26.46 -11.61 26.57
CA LYS A 416 26.18 -12.58 27.64
C LYS A 416 26.85 -13.93 27.41
N THR A 417 27.05 -14.30 26.15
CA THR A 417 27.32 -15.69 25.74
C THR A 417 28.63 -15.88 24.99
N ASP A 418 29.19 -14.83 24.38
CA ASP A 418 30.30 -14.88 23.44
C ASP A 418 31.13 -13.58 23.46
N SER A 419 32.10 -13.55 24.39
CA SER A 419 32.98 -12.40 24.61
C SER A 419 33.94 -12.10 23.44
N GLU A 420 34.13 -13.04 22.51
CA GLU A 420 34.98 -12.82 21.32
C GLU A 420 34.18 -12.19 20.18
N LYS A 421 32.89 -12.51 20.05
CA LYS A 421 32.02 -11.97 18.99
C LYS A 421 31.45 -10.59 19.30
N ALA A 422 31.25 -10.26 20.57
CA ALA A 422 30.65 -9.00 20.98
C ALA A 422 31.43 -7.74 20.49
N PRO A 423 32.78 -7.68 20.56
CA PRO A 423 33.53 -6.53 20.04
C PRO A 423 33.35 -6.32 18.53
N ALA A 424 33.39 -7.39 17.73
CA ALA A 424 33.22 -7.31 16.28
C ALA A 424 31.82 -6.77 15.89
N LEU A 425 30.78 -7.16 16.64
CA LEU A 425 29.42 -6.63 16.44
C LEU A 425 29.30 -5.17 16.87
N ALA A 426 29.97 -4.76 17.95
CA ALA A 426 30.03 -3.35 18.37
C ALA A 426 30.68 -2.48 17.29
N ASP A 427 31.78 -2.94 16.70
CA ASP A 427 32.47 -2.22 15.62
C ASP A 427 31.63 -2.14 14.34
N ALA A 428 30.88 -3.19 14.00
CA ALA A 428 29.93 -3.16 12.90
C ALA A 428 28.81 -2.12 13.13
N LEU A 429 28.27 -2.05 14.36
CA LEU A 429 27.28 -1.04 14.73
C LEU A 429 27.85 0.38 14.62
N ARG A 430 29.08 0.61 15.10
CA ARG A 430 29.76 1.91 14.95
C ARG A 430 29.99 2.30 13.50
N GLY A 431 30.42 1.37 12.66
CA GLY A 431 30.63 1.62 11.23
C GLY A 431 29.35 2.14 10.57
N GLN A 432 28.23 1.46 10.83
CA GLN A 432 26.93 1.88 10.29
C GLN A 432 26.45 3.23 10.87
N LEU A 433 26.65 3.47 12.18
CA LEU A 433 26.33 4.75 12.81
C LEU A 433 27.16 5.90 12.23
N ALA A 434 28.45 5.68 11.96
CA ALA A 434 29.33 6.68 11.37
C ALA A 434 28.91 7.04 9.93
N GLU A 435 28.52 6.04 9.14
CA GLU A 435 27.95 6.24 7.80
C GLU A 435 26.68 7.09 7.83
N TRP A 436 25.73 6.74 8.70
CA TRP A 436 24.49 7.51 8.87
C TRP A 436 24.76 8.92 9.41
N HIS A 437 25.71 9.07 10.34
CA HIS A 437 26.11 10.38 10.87
C HIS A 437 26.64 11.27 9.77
N GLN A 438 27.59 10.77 8.95
CA GLN A 438 28.14 11.53 7.82
C GLN A 438 27.04 11.95 6.84
N ALA A 439 26.14 11.03 6.48
CA ALA A 439 25.02 11.29 5.60
C ALA A 439 24.08 12.36 6.16
N ALA A 440 23.60 12.18 7.40
CA ALA A 440 22.71 13.11 8.07
C ALA A 440 23.34 14.50 8.22
N GLN A 441 24.64 14.58 8.51
CA GLN A 441 25.38 15.85 8.61
C GLN A 441 25.47 16.57 7.26
N ILE A 442 25.74 15.87 6.17
CA ILE A 442 25.75 16.47 4.82
C ILE A 442 24.35 17.00 4.47
N VAL A 443 23.30 16.22 4.75
CA VAL A 443 21.91 16.60 4.47
C VAL A 443 21.51 17.83 5.29
N SER A 444 21.76 17.83 6.59
CA SER A 444 21.30 18.89 7.49
C SER A 444 22.09 20.20 7.36
N THR A 445 23.34 20.14 6.87
CA THR A 445 24.20 21.33 6.79
C THR A 445 24.43 21.84 5.37
N ARG A 446 24.84 20.98 4.43
CA ARG A 446 25.23 21.38 3.07
C ARG A 446 24.01 21.50 2.17
N LEU A 447 23.20 20.44 2.13
CA LEU A 447 22.03 20.36 1.26
C LEU A 447 20.87 21.25 1.74
N ALA A 448 20.64 21.30 3.05
CA ALA A 448 19.60 22.15 3.65
C ALA A 448 19.72 23.64 3.27
N LYS A 449 20.95 24.13 3.11
CA LYS A 449 21.22 25.54 2.73
C LYS A 449 20.96 25.82 1.26
N ARG A 450 20.90 24.78 0.42
CA ARG A 450 20.83 24.90 -1.04
C ARG A 450 19.46 24.55 -1.61
N SER A 451 18.75 23.61 -0.98
CA SER A 451 17.46 23.12 -1.45
C SER A 451 16.37 23.32 -0.40
N PRO A 452 15.47 24.31 -0.58
CA PRO A 452 14.33 24.50 0.31
C PRO A 452 13.44 23.25 0.44
N ARG A 453 13.42 22.39 -0.60
CA ARG A 453 12.69 21.12 -0.61
C ARG A 453 13.19 20.12 0.44
N LEU A 454 14.41 20.31 0.95
CA LEU A 454 15.01 19.45 1.97
C LEU A 454 14.90 20.03 3.39
N LYS A 455 14.14 21.11 3.61
CA LYS A 455 14.01 21.74 4.94
C LYS A 455 13.55 20.75 6.03
N ASP A 456 12.48 20.02 5.77
CA ASP A 456 11.94 19.07 6.74
C ASP A 456 12.82 17.81 6.87
N VAL A 457 13.47 17.41 5.77
CA VAL A 457 14.47 16.34 5.76
C VAL A 457 15.68 16.71 6.61
N ALA A 458 16.16 17.96 6.53
CA ALA A 458 17.26 18.47 7.33
C ALA A 458 16.91 18.51 8.82
N LYS A 459 15.68 18.90 9.17
CA LYS A 459 15.18 18.84 10.55
C LYS A 459 15.17 17.41 11.08
N PHE A 460 14.70 16.46 10.27
CA PHE A 460 14.70 15.05 10.61
C PHE A 460 16.13 14.50 10.75
N ALA A 461 17.03 14.84 9.82
CA ALA A 461 18.44 14.45 9.85
C ALA A 461 19.16 14.94 11.12
N ASN A 462 18.85 16.15 11.63
CA ASN A 462 19.37 16.59 12.93
C ASN A 462 18.87 15.73 14.10
N GLY A 463 17.61 15.25 14.02
CA GLY A 463 17.08 14.28 14.98
C GLY A 463 17.81 12.94 14.92
N VAL A 464 18.15 12.48 13.71
CA VAL A 464 18.96 11.27 13.51
C VAL A 464 20.36 11.43 14.10
N LEU A 465 21.02 12.58 13.91
CA LEU A 465 22.32 12.87 14.54
C LEU A 465 22.25 12.76 16.07
N TYR A 466 21.21 13.34 16.68
CA TYR A 466 20.99 13.22 18.12
C TYR A 466 20.80 11.76 18.55
N ALA A 467 19.97 10.99 17.83
CA ALA A 467 19.75 9.57 18.13
C ALA A 467 21.05 8.75 18.04
N ILE A 468 21.89 9.03 17.05
CA ILE A 468 23.20 8.39 16.88
C ILE A 468 24.11 8.69 18.08
N GLU A 469 24.22 9.95 18.48
CA GLU A 469 25.03 10.35 19.66
C GLU A 469 24.57 9.61 20.93
N GLN A 470 23.26 9.50 21.17
CA GLN A 470 22.74 8.72 22.30
C GLN A 470 23.08 7.24 22.20
N THR A 471 23.12 6.69 20.99
CA THR A 471 23.45 5.28 20.74
C THR A 471 24.93 5.00 20.97
N GLU A 472 25.83 5.88 20.51
CA GLU A 472 27.27 5.76 20.75
C GLU A 472 27.60 5.82 22.24
N ASN A 473 26.94 6.73 22.98
CA ASN A 473 27.05 6.79 24.43
C ASN A 473 26.58 5.48 25.10
N ALA A 474 25.46 4.91 24.65
CA ALA A 474 24.98 3.63 25.16
C ALA A 474 25.97 2.48 24.89
N LEU A 475 26.54 2.40 23.69
CA LEU A 475 27.56 1.40 23.36
C LEU A 475 28.80 1.53 24.25
N LEU A 476 29.30 2.75 24.46
CA LEU A 476 30.45 3.02 25.34
C LEU A 476 30.20 2.57 26.79
N VAL A 477 28.98 2.73 27.29
CA VAL A 477 28.59 2.23 28.63
C VAL A 477 28.59 0.70 28.66
N LEU A 478 27.99 0.06 27.65
CA LEU A 478 27.84 -1.39 27.58
C LEU A 478 29.18 -2.14 27.47
N GLU A 479 30.20 -1.52 26.89
CA GLU A 479 31.55 -2.10 26.81
C GLU A 479 32.34 -2.00 28.12
N LYS A 480 32.06 -0.99 28.93
CA LYS A 480 32.75 -0.76 30.21
C LYS A 480 32.11 -1.51 31.39
N ALA A 481 30.83 -1.83 31.29
CA ALA A 481 30.06 -2.39 32.41
C ALA A 481 29.96 -3.94 32.34
N PRO A 482 30.18 -4.65 33.47
CA PRO A 482 29.94 -6.08 33.55
C PRO A 482 28.45 -6.41 33.31
N SER A 483 28.20 -7.56 32.72
CA SER A 483 26.86 -8.07 32.40
C SER A 483 26.18 -8.62 33.65
N GLU A 484 25.60 -7.76 34.51
CA GLU A 484 24.49 -8.05 35.45
C GLU A 484 24.37 -6.96 36.54
N VAL A 485 23.44 -6.00 36.40
CA VAL A 485 22.92 -5.18 37.52
C VAL A 485 21.47 -4.77 37.26
N MET A 486 20.63 -4.73 38.30
CA MET A 486 19.24 -4.24 38.26
C MET A 486 19.17 -2.72 38.54
N PRO A 487 18.38 -1.91 37.81
CA PRO A 487 18.36 -0.46 37.96
C PRO A 487 17.60 0.05 39.20
N SER A 488 18.08 1.16 39.78
CA SER A 488 17.35 1.94 40.79
C SER A 488 16.23 2.79 40.16
N ALA A 489 15.32 3.34 40.99
CA ALA A 489 14.19 4.16 40.52
C ALA A 489 14.63 5.44 39.78
N ASP A 490 15.72 6.08 40.21
CA ASP A 490 16.25 7.31 39.59
C ASP A 490 16.89 7.03 38.21
N VAL A 491 17.51 5.86 38.06
CA VAL A 491 18.07 5.38 36.79
C VAL A 491 16.94 5.11 35.78
N LYS A 492 15.82 4.54 36.24
CA LYS A 492 14.64 4.32 35.39
C LYS A 492 14.04 5.62 34.86
N ALA A 493 13.83 6.62 35.73
CA ALA A 493 13.28 7.91 35.32
C ALA A 493 14.18 8.63 34.30
N THR A 494 15.50 8.54 34.48
CA THR A 494 16.49 9.10 33.55
C THR A 494 16.45 8.38 32.19
N CYS A 495 16.37 7.05 32.18
CA CYS A 495 16.21 6.25 30.97
C CYS A 495 14.91 6.63 30.22
N ASP A 496 13.78 6.70 30.93
CA ASP A 496 12.48 7.06 30.33
C ASP A 496 12.53 8.46 29.67
N GLN A 497 13.21 9.42 30.31
CA GLN A 497 13.42 10.75 29.75
C GLN A 497 14.30 10.71 28.49
N GLN A 498 15.37 9.92 28.49
CA GLN A 498 16.25 9.77 27.31
C GLN A 498 15.52 9.10 26.14
N LEU A 499 14.75 8.04 26.40
CA LEU A 499 13.93 7.38 25.39
C LEU A 499 12.90 8.33 24.78
N ALA A 500 12.20 9.12 25.62
CA ALA A 500 11.25 10.12 25.15
C ALA A 500 11.91 11.23 24.32
N ALA A 501 13.13 11.63 24.67
CA ALA A 501 13.90 12.62 23.91
C ALA A 501 14.29 12.09 22.51
N VAL A 502 14.76 10.85 22.43
CA VAL A 502 15.10 10.21 21.13
C VAL A 502 13.84 9.99 20.30
N ASP A 503 12.74 9.49 20.88
CA ASP A 503 11.45 9.34 20.19
C ASP A 503 10.98 10.66 19.57
N LYS A 504 11.10 11.77 20.32
CA LYS A 504 10.74 13.10 19.84
C LYS A 504 11.69 13.61 18.75
N ALA A 505 12.99 13.31 18.86
CA ALA A 505 14.01 13.80 17.94
C ALA A 505 13.80 13.27 16.51
N VAL A 506 13.48 11.97 16.39
CA VAL A 506 13.23 11.30 15.10
C VAL A 506 11.75 11.14 14.78
N ALA A 507 10.86 11.88 15.46
CA ALA A 507 9.43 11.84 15.18
C ALA A 507 9.16 12.30 13.73
N PRO A 508 8.26 11.63 13.00
CA PRO A 508 7.91 12.03 11.64
C PRO A 508 7.44 13.48 11.56
N ASN A 509 7.93 14.18 10.53
CA ASN A 509 7.55 15.55 10.20
C ASN A 509 7.05 15.61 8.74
N ALA A 510 6.98 16.79 8.12
CA ALA A 510 6.49 16.92 6.73
C ALA A 510 7.38 16.22 5.67
N ALA A 511 8.59 15.76 6.03
CA ALA A 511 9.38 14.83 5.21
C ALA A 511 8.70 13.45 5.07
N ALA A 512 7.73 13.13 5.93
CA ALA A 512 6.88 11.93 5.92
C ALA A 512 7.65 10.60 5.93
N VAL A 513 8.72 10.54 6.72
CA VAL A 513 9.52 9.33 6.93
C VAL A 513 9.57 8.91 8.39
N ASP A 514 9.70 7.60 8.61
CA ASP A 514 10.02 6.97 9.89
C ASP A 514 11.51 6.60 9.94
N PHE A 515 12.05 6.43 11.16
CA PHE A 515 13.41 5.90 11.41
C PHE A 515 13.35 4.52 12.09
N PRO A 516 13.28 3.40 11.34
CA PRO A 516 13.02 2.08 11.92
C PRO A 516 14.14 1.55 12.83
N ALA A 517 15.36 2.07 12.68
CA ALA A 517 16.51 1.75 13.54
C ALA A 517 16.30 2.21 15.00
N LEU A 518 15.33 3.11 15.25
CA LEU A 518 14.94 3.54 16.58
C LEU A 518 14.64 2.36 17.52
N LYS A 519 14.12 1.23 17.00
CA LYS A 519 13.89 0.02 17.79
C LYS A 519 15.18 -0.47 18.47
N GLY A 520 16.25 -0.68 17.70
CA GLY A 520 17.55 -1.12 18.22
C GLY A 520 18.21 -0.07 19.09
N ILE A 521 18.10 1.22 18.73
CA ILE A 521 18.61 2.33 19.56
C ILE A 521 18.00 2.30 20.95
N LYS A 522 16.68 2.15 21.05
CA LYS A 522 15.97 2.07 22.35
C LYS A 522 16.41 0.84 23.15
N GLN A 523 16.63 -0.30 22.51
CA GLN A 523 17.17 -1.49 23.17
C GLN A 523 18.55 -1.22 23.79
N LEU A 524 19.48 -0.63 23.02
CA LEU A 524 20.81 -0.27 23.52
C LEU A 524 20.74 0.70 24.70
N ILE A 525 19.94 1.76 24.59
CA ILE A 525 19.76 2.75 25.66
C ILE A 525 19.20 2.08 26.92
N THR A 526 18.13 1.30 26.79
CA THR A 526 17.52 0.61 27.95
C THR A 526 18.50 -0.35 28.62
N THR A 527 19.24 -1.16 27.87
CA THR A 527 20.26 -2.06 28.45
C THR A 527 21.40 -1.27 29.08
N ALA A 528 21.86 -0.18 28.45
CA ALA A 528 22.94 0.64 28.99
C ALA A 528 22.56 1.26 30.33
N SER A 529 21.34 1.80 30.45
CA SER A 529 20.83 2.36 31.70
C SER A 529 20.75 1.31 32.82
N GLN A 530 20.40 0.06 32.51
CA GLN A 530 20.41 -1.03 33.51
C GLN A 530 21.82 -1.29 34.05
N ASN A 531 22.84 -1.18 33.21
CA ASN A 531 24.23 -1.45 33.57
C ASN A 531 24.95 -0.30 34.30
N THR A 532 24.42 0.93 34.27
CA THR A 532 24.94 2.07 35.06
C THR A 532 24.54 2.04 36.54
N ALA A 533 23.79 1.02 36.98
CA ALA A 533 23.20 0.93 38.31
C ALA A 533 24.12 0.36 39.41
N SER A 534 25.43 0.27 39.20
CA SER A 534 26.37 -0.12 40.26
C SER A 534 26.88 1.11 41.02
N PRO A 535 26.88 1.14 42.36
CA PRO A 535 27.58 2.16 43.14
C PRO A 535 29.11 2.11 42.94
#